data_AF-A0A975GCX7-F1
#
_entry.id   AF-A0A975GCX7-F1
#
_cell.length_a   1.000
_cell.length_b   1.000
_cell.length_c   1.000
_cell.angle_alpha   90.00
_cell.angle_beta   90.00
_cell.angle_gamma   90.00
#
_symmetry.space_group_name_H-M   'P 1'
#
loop_
_entity.id
_entity.type
_entity.pdbx_description
1 polymer ?
#
loop_
_entity_poly.entity_id
_entity_poly.type
_entity_poly.pdbx_seq_one_letter_code
_entity_poly.pdbx_strand_id
1 'polypeptide(L)'
;MSPKFNVSITEFQKINKIENAWGADDYIALLDSMDLGDDELSSMNEADLKEMCKMSLADFEPEEAANYVITYLMQDELTEGKLEQISNEMMDDKLWEQFADLSFHERFFNSYELLRESFNGRFPKPTGVKMAIKISSKNKESFNVFANSLKPAIVRLLAAGVDEHAIFNRLYDEKIASNNFSEAQSILWKIKEMSKSDLEVTYEIISSEFWLGDLENREPYEAQTHADKMEDEE
;
A
#
# COMPACT_ATOMS: atom_id res chain seq x y z
N MET A 1 -3.95 0.12 -30.60
CA MET A 1 -4.16 1.55 -30.32
C MET A 1 -4.60 1.64 -28.86
N SER A 2 -3.90 2.38 -28.02
CA SER A 2 -4.19 2.43 -26.58
C SER A 2 -5.51 3.19 -26.33
N PRO A 3 -6.48 2.60 -25.60
CA PRO A 3 -7.73 3.29 -25.29
C PRO A 3 -7.49 4.60 -24.54
N LYS A 4 -8.36 5.57 -24.80
CA LYS A 4 -8.40 6.88 -24.13
C LYS A 4 -9.48 6.89 -23.07
N PHE A 5 -9.15 7.49 -21.92
CA PHE A 5 -10.04 7.66 -20.79
C PHE A 5 -9.99 9.10 -20.29
N ASN A 6 -11.10 9.56 -19.73
CA ASN A 6 -11.12 10.72 -18.85
C ASN A 6 -11.04 10.22 -17.40
N VAL A 7 -10.10 10.76 -16.64
CA VAL A 7 -9.83 10.41 -15.25
C VAL A 7 -10.13 11.63 -14.39
N SER A 8 -10.89 11.41 -13.32
CA SER A 8 -11.23 12.44 -12.34
C SER A 8 -11.07 11.89 -10.93
N ILE A 9 -10.50 12.68 -10.04
CA ILE A 9 -10.36 12.34 -8.63
C ILE A 9 -11.55 12.97 -7.92
N THR A 10 -12.43 12.13 -7.39
CA THR A 10 -13.68 12.58 -6.77
C THR A 10 -13.50 12.78 -5.27
N GLU A 11 -12.60 12.03 -4.65
CA GLU A 11 -12.24 12.14 -3.23
C GLU A 11 -10.74 11.92 -3.06
N PHE A 12 -10.13 12.66 -2.16
CA PHE A 12 -8.72 12.50 -1.79
C PHE A 12 -8.55 12.76 -0.30
N GLN A 13 -7.91 11.82 0.39
CA GLN A 13 -7.67 11.89 1.82
C GLN A 13 -6.25 11.40 2.12
N LYS A 14 -5.47 12.21 2.85
CA LYS A 14 -4.22 11.76 3.45
C LYS A 14 -4.52 10.88 4.65
N ILE A 15 -3.87 9.72 4.72
CA ILE A 15 -4.04 8.72 5.77
C ILE A 15 -2.69 8.42 6.42
N ASN A 16 -2.74 8.01 7.68
CA ASN A 16 -1.59 7.46 8.41
C ASN A 16 -1.89 6.06 8.97
N LYS A 17 -3.03 5.49 8.58
CA LYS A 17 -3.47 4.15 8.93
C LYS A 17 -4.37 3.60 7.84
N ILE A 18 -4.28 2.29 7.61
CA ILE A 18 -5.22 1.57 6.76
C ILE A 18 -6.18 0.85 7.71
N GLU A 19 -7.48 1.12 7.58
CA GLU A 19 -8.48 0.46 8.42
C GLU A 19 -8.46 -1.05 8.19
N ASN A 20 -8.52 -1.81 9.28
CA ASN A 20 -8.45 -3.28 9.28
C ASN A 20 -7.17 -3.82 8.59
N ALA A 21 -6.04 -3.12 8.74
CA ALA A 21 -4.73 -3.63 8.33
C ALA A 21 -4.24 -4.78 9.21
N TRP A 22 -4.73 -4.83 10.45
CA TRP A 22 -4.43 -5.82 11.48
C TRP A 22 -5.76 -6.38 11.98
N GLY A 23 -5.86 -7.68 12.15
CA GLY A 23 -6.99 -8.39 12.74
C GLY A 23 -6.63 -9.11 14.05
N ALA A 24 -7.63 -9.70 14.68
CA ALA A 24 -7.46 -10.44 15.95
C ALA A 24 -6.34 -11.48 15.90
N ASP A 25 -6.28 -12.29 14.84
CA ASP A 25 -5.25 -13.34 14.69
C ASP A 25 -3.83 -12.77 14.62
N ASP A 26 -3.66 -11.58 14.01
CA ASP A 26 -2.36 -10.91 13.95
C ASP A 26 -1.90 -10.47 15.35
N TYR A 27 -2.81 -9.91 16.14
CA TYR A 27 -2.49 -9.48 17.51
C TYR A 27 -2.17 -10.66 18.41
N ILE A 28 -2.90 -11.78 18.27
CA ILE A 28 -2.62 -13.01 19.02
C ILE A 28 -1.22 -13.53 18.64
N ALA A 29 -0.91 -13.63 17.35
CA ALA A 29 0.41 -14.10 16.91
C ALA A 29 1.56 -13.20 17.40
N LEU A 30 1.36 -11.88 17.43
CA LEU A 30 2.35 -10.96 18.01
C LEU A 30 2.51 -11.17 19.51
N LEU A 31 1.41 -11.29 20.27
CA LEU A 31 1.45 -11.58 21.71
C LEU A 31 2.14 -12.92 21.99
N ASP A 32 1.85 -13.96 21.22
CA ASP A 32 2.52 -15.26 21.30
C ASP A 32 4.03 -15.11 21.07
N SER A 33 4.45 -14.31 20.09
CA SER A 33 5.87 -14.07 19.80
C SER A 33 6.62 -13.34 20.91
N MET A 34 5.91 -12.61 21.78
CA MET A 34 6.45 -11.93 22.96
C MET A 34 6.35 -12.80 24.23
N ASP A 35 6.11 -14.11 24.08
CA ASP A 35 5.87 -15.07 25.18
C ASP A 35 4.66 -14.71 26.07
N LEU A 36 3.68 -14.01 25.53
CA LEU A 36 2.43 -13.61 26.20
C LEU A 36 1.21 -14.39 25.71
N GLY A 37 1.43 -15.47 24.97
CA GLY A 37 0.39 -16.34 24.48
C GLY A 37 -0.35 -17.07 25.59
N ASP A 38 -1.69 -16.99 25.57
CA ASP A 38 -2.58 -17.69 26.48
C ASP A 38 -3.84 -18.18 25.73
N ASP A 39 -4.37 -19.33 26.14
CA ASP A 39 -5.62 -19.90 25.63
C ASP A 39 -6.79 -18.89 25.76
N GLU A 40 -6.76 -18.02 26.78
CA GLU A 40 -7.78 -16.98 27.00
C GLU A 40 -7.82 -15.90 25.91
N LEU A 41 -6.72 -15.65 25.19
CA LEU A 41 -6.64 -14.61 24.15
C LEU A 41 -7.65 -14.84 23.02
N SER A 42 -7.90 -16.11 22.68
CA SER A 42 -8.85 -16.51 21.64
C SER A 42 -10.30 -16.11 21.92
N SER A 43 -10.62 -15.80 23.18
CA SER A 43 -11.95 -15.40 23.62
C SER A 43 -12.14 -13.87 23.70
N MET A 44 -11.06 -13.11 23.55
CA MET A 44 -11.07 -11.65 23.60
C MET A 44 -11.58 -11.06 22.29
N ASN A 45 -12.09 -9.83 22.35
CA ASN A 45 -12.40 -9.08 21.14
C ASN A 45 -11.15 -8.39 20.58
N GLU A 46 -11.18 -8.05 19.29
CA GLU A 46 -10.05 -7.45 18.58
C GLU A 46 -9.56 -6.13 19.20
N ALA A 47 -10.46 -5.32 19.79
CA ALA A 47 -10.08 -4.05 20.38
C ALA A 47 -9.26 -4.25 21.67
N ASP A 48 -9.65 -5.20 22.51
CA ASP A 48 -8.91 -5.57 23.72
C ASP A 48 -7.57 -6.21 23.36
N LEU A 49 -7.54 -7.07 22.34
CA LEU A 49 -6.30 -7.67 21.82
C LEU A 49 -5.35 -6.61 21.27
N LYS A 50 -5.85 -5.66 20.48
CA LYS A 50 -5.07 -4.53 19.96
C LYS A 50 -4.43 -3.74 21.10
N GLU A 51 -5.21 -3.39 22.13
CA GLU A 51 -4.70 -2.60 23.24
C GLU A 51 -3.66 -3.37 24.06
N MET A 52 -3.91 -4.66 24.34
CA MET A 52 -2.96 -5.52 25.03
C MET A 52 -1.65 -5.68 24.23
N CYS A 53 -1.73 -5.88 22.91
CA CYS A 53 -0.57 -5.95 22.03
C CYS A 53 0.25 -4.66 22.09
N LYS A 54 -0.40 -3.49 22.01
CA LYS A 54 0.28 -2.19 22.08
C LYS A 54 0.99 -1.96 23.41
N MET A 55 0.33 -2.28 24.51
CA MET A 55 0.93 -2.17 25.86
C MET A 55 2.14 -3.08 25.98
N SER A 56 2.01 -4.33 25.50
CA SER A 56 3.08 -5.32 25.56
C SER A 56 4.29 -4.91 24.70
N LEU A 57 4.06 -4.38 23.49
CA LEU A 57 5.11 -3.84 22.64
C LEU A 57 5.86 -2.69 23.33
N ALA A 58 5.15 -1.84 24.08
CA ALA A 58 5.72 -0.69 24.76
C ALA A 58 6.60 -1.05 25.99
N ASP A 59 6.57 -2.32 26.44
CA ASP A 59 7.44 -2.82 27.53
C ASP A 59 8.86 -3.18 27.04
N PHE A 60 9.07 -3.25 25.71
CA PHE A 60 10.38 -3.49 25.08
C PHE A 60 11.05 -2.21 24.60
N GLU A 61 12.35 -2.27 24.29
CA GLU A 61 12.97 -1.18 23.54
C GLU A 61 12.36 -1.09 22.12
N PRO A 62 12.26 0.11 21.52
CA PRO A 62 11.55 0.27 20.24
C PRO A 62 12.08 -0.60 19.12
N GLU A 63 13.39 -0.75 18.98
CA GLU A 63 14.02 -1.59 17.97
C GLU A 63 13.72 -3.09 18.18
N GLU A 64 13.52 -3.53 19.42
CA GLU A 64 13.10 -4.89 19.76
C GLU A 64 11.62 -5.09 19.40
N ALA A 65 10.75 -4.15 19.81
CA ALA A 65 9.34 -4.16 19.45
C ALA A 65 9.13 -4.12 17.93
N ALA A 66 9.92 -3.30 17.22
CA ALA A 66 9.90 -3.25 15.77
C ALA A 66 10.30 -4.58 15.15
N ASN A 67 11.29 -5.28 15.73
CA ASN A 67 11.72 -6.59 15.28
C ASN A 67 10.60 -7.62 15.37
N TYR A 68 9.87 -7.70 16.50
CA TYR A 68 8.71 -8.58 16.62
C TYR A 68 7.67 -8.35 15.51
N VAL A 69 7.32 -7.08 15.27
CA VAL A 69 6.30 -6.71 14.28
C VAL A 69 6.71 -7.06 12.85
N ILE A 70 7.94 -6.74 12.44
CA ILE A 70 8.39 -7.04 11.06
C ILE A 70 8.73 -8.52 10.86
N THR A 71 9.18 -9.22 11.91
CA THR A 71 9.40 -10.67 11.86
C THR A 71 8.09 -11.39 11.58
N TYR A 72 7.02 -11.03 12.30
CA TYR A 72 5.68 -11.56 12.02
C TYR A 72 5.26 -11.34 10.56
N LEU A 73 5.52 -10.15 9.99
CA LEU A 73 5.07 -9.79 8.65
C LEU A 73 5.93 -10.35 7.50
N MET A 74 7.20 -10.70 7.74
CA MET A 74 8.20 -10.86 6.67
C MET A 74 9.24 -11.97 6.89
N GLN A 75 9.14 -12.78 7.96
CA GLN A 75 10.12 -13.84 8.26
C GLN A 75 10.29 -14.89 7.15
N ASP A 76 9.28 -15.09 6.31
CA ASP A 76 9.35 -16.05 5.20
C ASP A 76 10.18 -15.54 4.01
N GLU A 77 10.46 -14.23 3.95
CA GLU A 77 11.14 -13.58 2.82
C GLU A 77 12.47 -12.94 3.21
N LEU A 78 12.66 -12.61 4.49
CA LEU A 78 13.85 -11.93 5.00
C LEU A 78 14.53 -12.74 6.11
N THR A 79 15.86 -12.77 6.10
CA THR A 79 16.64 -13.42 7.15
C THR A 79 16.57 -12.65 8.47
N GLU A 80 16.68 -13.35 9.60
CA GLU A 80 16.73 -12.77 10.95
C GLU A 80 17.69 -11.57 11.07
N GLY A 81 18.95 -11.70 10.62
CA GLY A 81 19.91 -10.59 10.68
C GLY A 81 19.52 -9.38 9.82
N LYS A 82 18.74 -9.58 8.75
CA LYS A 82 18.21 -8.46 7.95
C LYS A 82 17.03 -7.79 8.65
N LEU A 83 16.17 -8.57 9.31
CA LEU A 83 15.08 -8.04 10.13
C LEU A 83 15.64 -7.23 11.30
N GLU A 84 16.68 -7.71 12.00
CA GLU A 84 17.37 -6.95 13.05
C GLU A 84 17.94 -5.62 12.53
N GLN A 85 18.59 -5.63 11.36
CA GLN A 85 19.05 -4.40 10.74
C GLN A 85 17.89 -3.44 10.45
N ILE A 86 16.81 -3.94 9.83
CA ILE A 86 15.64 -3.14 9.45
C ILE A 86 14.97 -2.54 10.70
N SER A 87 14.82 -3.30 11.78
CA SER A 87 14.14 -2.83 12.99
C SER A 87 14.86 -1.64 13.63
N ASN A 88 16.19 -1.59 13.52
CA ASN A 88 17.00 -0.43 13.91
C ASN A 88 16.79 0.76 12.97
N GLU A 89 16.80 0.53 11.64
CA GLU A 89 16.58 1.58 10.62
C GLU A 89 15.19 2.25 10.76
N MET A 90 14.19 1.50 11.22
CA MET A 90 12.80 1.98 11.33
C MET A 90 12.60 3.18 12.26
N MET A 91 13.57 3.46 13.14
CA MET A 91 13.50 4.59 14.06
C MET A 91 13.64 5.94 13.35
N ASP A 92 14.41 5.97 12.27
CA ASP A 92 14.81 7.21 11.59
C ASP A 92 14.34 7.26 10.13
N ASP A 93 14.28 6.10 9.46
CA ASP A 93 14.00 6.01 8.03
C ASP A 93 12.51 5.86 7.73
N LYS A 94 12.12 6.14 6.48
CA LYS A 94 10.75 5.97 5.99
C LYS A 94 10.67 4.76 5.09
N LEU A 95 10.77 3.56 5.66
CA LEU A 95 10.93 2.34 4.87
C LEU A 95 9.72 2.03 3.94
N TRP A 96 8.53 2.57 4.22
CA TRP A 96 7.38 2.50 3.31
C TRP A 96 7.54 3.33 2.02
N GLU A 97 8.63 4.08 1.88
CA GLU A 97 9.00 4.88 0.69
C GLU A 97 10.42 4.55 0.22
N GLN A 98 11.32 4.27 1.16
CA GLN A 98 12.77 4.20 0.94
C GLN A 98 13.29 2.76 0.77
N PHE A 99 12.52 1.74 1.18
CA PHE A 99 12.98 0.37 1.04
C PHE A 99 13.06 -0.02 -0.44
N ALA A 100 14.12 -0.72 -0.82
CA ALA A 100 14.42 -0.99 -2.24
C ALA A 100 13.34 -1.85 -2.93
N ASP A 101 12.78 -2.81 -2.19
CA ASP A 101 11.72 -3.67 -2.71
C ASP A 101 10.33 -3.13 -2.31
N LEU A 102 9.59 -2.66 -3.32
CA LEU A 102 8.28 -2.04 -3.14
C LEU A 102 7.24 -3.00 -2.53
N SER A 103 7.40 -4.31 -2.68
CA SER A 103 6.44 -5.30 -2.18
C SER A 103 6.30 -5.27 -0.64
N PHE A 104 7.27 -4.69 0.06
CA PHE A 104 7.23 -4.51 1.51
C PHE A 104 6.62 -3.17 1.93
N HIS A 105 6.36 -2.22 1.01
CA HIS A 105 5.99 -0.85 1.38
C HIS A 105 4.67 -0.77 2.17
N GLU A 106 3.63 -1.51 1.78
CA GLU A 106 2.36 -1.57 2.54
C GLU A 106 2.57 -2.19 3.92
N ARG A 107 3.36 -3.25 4.01
CA ARG A 107 3.65 -3.93 5.29
C ARG A 107 4.45 -3.03 6.22
N PHE A 108 5.42 -2.29 5.69
CA PHE A 108 6.09 -1.24 6.44
C PHE A 108 5.09 -0.17 6.90
N PHE A 109 4.26 0.37 6.01
CA PHE A 109 3.24 1.36 6.38
C PHE A 109 2.40 0.90 7.57
N ASN A 110 1.93 -0.36 7.56
CA ASN A 110 1.14 -0.95 8.64
C ASN A 110 1.94 -1.17 9.93
N SER A 111 3.20 -1.59 9.83
CA SER A 111 4.08 -1.76 11.00
C SER A 111 4.38 -0.44 11.71
N TYR A 112 4.66 0.64 10.95
CA TYR A 112 4.91 1.96 11.53
C TYR A 112 3.67 2.52 12.20
N GLU A 113 2.47 2.26 11.68
CA GLU A 113 1.23 2.67 12.34
C GLU A 113 1.11 2.05 13.73
N LEU A 114 1.22 0.73 13.84
CA LEU A 114 1.12 0.00 15.10
C LEU A 114 2.20 0.43 16.09
N LEU A 115 3.46 0.41 15.67
CA LEU A 115 4.60 0.78 16.52
C LEU A 115 4.53 2.24 16.97
N ARG A 116 4.12 3.14 16.08
CA ARG A 116 3.97 4.55 16.44
C ARG A 116 2.86 4.75 17.46
N GLU A 117 1.76 4.02 17.37
CA GLU A 117 0.71 4.03 18.38
C GLU A 117 1.19 3.47 19.73
N SER A 118 1.98 2.40 19.75
CA SER A 118 2.54 1.81 20.98
C SER A 118 3.54 2.73 21.68
N PHE A 119 4.35 3.47 20.93
CA PHE A 119 5.44 4.30 21.47
C PHE A 119 5.13 5.82 21.45
N ASN A 120 3.86 6.21 21.54
CA ASN A 120 3.43 7.61 21.64
C ASN A 120 4.03 8.55 20.57
N GLY A 121 4.24 8.04 19.36
CA GLY A 121 4.75 8.84 18.26
C GLY A 121 6.26 8.83 18.03
N ARG A 122 7.02 7.97 18.73
CA ARG A 122 8.49 7.87 18.59
C ARG A 122 8.92 7.47 17.16
N PHE A 123 8.19 6.55 16.53
CA PHE A 123 8.43 6.15 15.15
C PHE A 123 7.96 7.23 14.14
N PRO A 124 8.62 7.35 12.97
CA PRO A 124 8.18 8.19 11.87
C PRO A 124 6.70 7.99 11.56
N LYS A 125 5.98 9.08 11.29
CA LYS A 125 4.56 9.01 10.95
C LYS A 125 4.39 8.46 9.52
N PRO A 126 3.71 7.33 9.31
CA PRO A 126 3.47 6.80 7.98
C PRO A 126 2.56 7.76 7.18
N THR A 127 2.86 7.93 5.90
CA THR A 127 2.20 8.88 4.98
C THR A 127 1.64 8.17 3.76
N GLY A 128 0.31 8.08 3.71
CA GLY A 128 -0.44 7.38 2.67
C GLY A 128 -1.58 8.23 2.14
N VAL A 129 -2.21 7.75 1.08
CA VAL A 129 -3.41 8.36 0.50
C VAL A 129 -4.50 7.32 0.33
N LYS A 130 -5.73 7.75 0.57
CA LYS A 130 -6.95 7.06 0.18
C LYS A 130 -7.70 7.98 -0.78
N MET A 131 -8.01 7.50 -1.97
CA MET A 131 -8.67 8.31 -3.00
C MET A 131 -9.72 7.52 -3.76
N ALA A 132 -10.74 8.23 -4.24
CA ALA A 132 -11.71 7.70 -5.19
C ALA A 132 -11.41 8.28 -6.56
N ILE A 133 -11.21 7.40 -7.54
CA ILE A 133 -11.03 7.79 -8.94
C ILE A 133 -12.22 7.32 -9.76
N LYS A 134 -12.68 8.20 -10.64
CA LYS A 134 -13.70 7.93 -11.64
C LYS A 134 -13.06 7.96 -13.01
N ILE A 135 -13.16 6.83 -13.70
CA ILE A 135 -12.61 6.60 -15.03
C ILE A 135 -13.77 6.44 -16.01
N SER A 136 -13.80 7.25 -17.06
CA SER A 136 -14.84 7.17 -18.10
C SER A 136 -14.25 7.06 -19.51
N SER A 137 -14.97 6.39 -20.41
CA SER A 137 -14.62 6.30 -21.83
C SER A 137 -15.87 6.35 -22.70
N LYS A 138 -15.71 6.80 -23.95
CA LYS A 138 -16.80 6.82 -24.95
C LYS A 138 -17.10 5.44 -25.53
N ASN A 139 -16.21 4.46 -25.33
CA ASN A 139 -16.38 3.10 -25.83
C ASN A 139 -16.22 2.09 -24.68
N LYS A 140 -17.26 1.28 -24.43
CA LYS A 140 -17.27 0.21 -23.44
C LYS A 140 -16.12 -0.80 -23.60
N GLU A 141 -15.71 -1.08 -24.84
CA GLU A 141 -14.62 -2.03 -25.12
C GLU A 141 -13.26 -1.54 -24.60
N SER A 142 -13.13 -0.23 -24.35
CA SER A 142 -11.93 0.35 -23.74
C SER A 142 -11.62 -0.29 -22.39
N PHE A 143 -12.65 -0.61 -21.60
CA PHE A 143 -12.50 -1.17 -20.25
C PHE A 143 -11.95 -2.60 -20.23
N ASN A 144 -11.84 -3.28 -21.38
CA ASN A 144 -11.24 -4.61 -21.48
C ASN A 144 -9.77 -4.63 -21.02
N VAL A 145 -9.07 -3.49 -21.06
CA VAL A 145 -7.67 -3.39 -20.56
C VAL A 145 -7.56 -3.67 -19.06
N PHE A 146 -8.63 -3.43 -18.30
CA PHE A 146 -8.65 -3.67 -16.85
C PHE A 146 -8.88 -5.14 -16.50
N ALA A 147 -9.44 -5.95 -17.42
CA ALA A 147 -9.75 -7.36 -17.15
C ALA A 147 -8.48 -8.20 -16.92
N ASN A 148 -7.39 -7.88 -17.64
CA ASN A 148 -6.15 -8.65 -17.58
C ASN A 148 -5.07 -7.98 -16.72
N SER A 149 -5.11 -6.65 -16.57
CA SER A 149 -4.01 -5.90 -15.94
C SER A 149 -4.52 -4.66 -15.21
N LEU A 150 -5.43 -4.86 -14.26
CA LEU A 150 -6.09 -3.77 -13.53
C LEU A 150 -5.11 -2.76 -12.93
N LYS A 151 -4.20 -3.22 -12.06
CA LYS A 151 -3.24 -2.33 -11.39
C LYS A 151 -2.28 -1.64 -12.38
N PRO A 152 -1.55 -2.35 -13.27
CA PRO A 152 -0.72 -1.69 -14.30
C PRO A 152 -1.49 -0.64 -15.11
N ALA A 153 -2.70 -0.98 -15.56
CA ALA A 153 -3.49 -0.08 -16.38
C ALA A 153 -3.89 1.19 -15.61
N ILE A 154 -4.25 1.07 -14.33
CA ILE A 154 -4.60 2.22 -13.48
C ILE A 154 -3.37 3.03 -13.13
N VAL A 155 -2.25 2.40 -12.78
CA VAL A 155 -0.99 3.08 -12.48
C VAL A 155 -0.55 3.95 -13.66
N ARG A 156 -0.67 3.46 -14.90
CA ARG A 156 -0.42 4.26 -16.12
C ARG A 156 -1.37 5.46 -16.27
N LEU A 157 -2.65 5.30 -15.91
CA LEU A 157 -3.60 6.41 -15.92
C LEU A 157 -3.27 7.46 -14.85
N LEU A 158 -2.82 7.03 -13.67
CA LEU A 158 -2.39 7.93 -12.59
C LEU A 158 -1.08 8.65 -12.94
N ALA A 159 -0.15 7.95 -13.60
CA ALA A 159 1.11 8.51 -14.10
C ALA A 159 0.93 9.76 -14.97
N ALA A 160 -0.08 9.74 -15.84
CA ALA A 160 -0.42 10.86 -16.71
C ALA A 160 -1.06 12.05 -15.96
N GLY A 161 -1.54 11.81 -14.73
CA GLY A 161 -2.11 12.82 -13.86
C GLY A 161 -1.08 13.53 -12.97
N VAL A 162 0.05 12.90 -12.68
CA VAL A 162 1.15 13.50 -11.91
C VAL A 162 2.07 14.31 -12.80
N ASP A 163 2.87 15.19 -12.20
CA ASP A 163 3.84 16.01 -12.92
C ASP A 163 4.89 15.14 -13.63
N GLU A 164 5.38 15.58 -14.80
CA GLU A 164 6.38 14.82 -15.56
C GLU A 164 7.72 14.67 -14.79
N HIS A 165 8.01 15.59 -13.87
CA HIS A 165 9.17 15.55 -13.00
C HIS A 165 8.90 14.88 -11.64
N ALA A 166 7.67 14.41 -11.40
CA ALA A 166 7.36 13.63 -10.21
C ALA A 166 8.27 12.39 -10.14
N ILE A 167 8.63 11.99 -8.92
CA ILE A 167 9.54 10.86 -8.69
C ILE A 167 9.00 9.60 -9.38
N PHE A 168 7.68 9.43 -9.33
CA PHE A 168 6.93 8.39 -10.02
C PHE A 168 7.31 8.25 -11.50
N ASN A 169 7.26 9.35 -12.26
CA ASN A 169 7.58 9.35 -13.69
C ASN A 169 9.09 9.24 -13.91
N ARG A 170 9.91 9.83 -13.04
CA ARG A 170 11.37 9.76 -13.17
C ARG A 170 11.97 8.37 -12.95
N LEU A 171 11.33 7.55 -12.10
CA LEU A 171 11.82 6.20 -11.78
C LEU A 171 11.26 5.13 -12.71
N TYR A 172 10.06 5.34 -13.29
CA TYR A 172 9.32 4.29 -13.99
C TYR A 172 8.84 4.68 -15.40
N ASP A 173 9.32 5.76 -16.02
CA ASP A 173 8.92 6.17 -17.37
C ASP A 173 9.01 5.03 -18.40
N GLU A 174 10.13 4.31 -18.42
CA GLU A 174 10.34 3.16 -19.31
C GLU A 174 9.34 2.04 -19.01
N LYS A 175 9.07 1.76 -17.73
CA LYS A 175 8.15 0.70 -17.27
C LYS A 175 6.69 1.03 -17.57
N ILE A 176 6.29 2.28 -17.35
CA ILE A 176 4.98 2.84 -17.69
C ILE A 176 4.70 2.68 -19.18
N ALA A 177 5.70 2.95 -20.03
CA ALA A 177 5.60 2.80 -21.49
C ALA A 177 5.72 1.34 -21.97
N SER A 178 6.27 0.44 -21.15
CA SER A 178 6.47 -0.96 -21.47
C SER A 178 5.20 -1.79 -21.33
N ASN A 179 5.18 -2.99 -21.92
CA ASN A 179 4.06 -3.95 -21.80
C ASN A 179 4.16 -4.90 -20.60
N ASN A 180 5.05 -4.64 -19.63
CA ASN A 180 5.16 -5.42 -18.40
C ASN A 180 5.53 -4.46 -17.24
N PHE A 181 4.57 -4.20 -16.36
CA PHE A 181 4.74 -3.28 -15.23
C PHE A 181 4.33 -3.95 -13.92
N SER A 182 5.10 -4.96 -13.54
CA SER A 182 4.88 -5.75 -12.31
C SER A 182 4.92 -4.90 -11.04
N GLU A 183 5.75 -3.85 -11.00
CA GLU A 183 5.89 -2.94 -9.85
C GLU A 183 4.58 -2.20 -9.52
N ALA A 184 3.66 -2.08 -10.48
CA ALA A 184 2.34 -1.50 -10.27
C ALA A 184 1.54 -2.23 -9.17
N GLN A 185 1.82 -3.51 -8.94
CA GLN A 185 1.21 -4.29 -7.86
C GLN A 185 1.53 -3.74 -6.47
N SER A 186 2.74 -3.22 -6.32
CA SER A 186 3.29 -2.71 -5.06
C SER A 186 3.12 -1.19 -4.92
N ILE A 187 2.94 -0.48 -6.03
CA ILE A 187 2.56 0.94 -6.01
C ILE A 187 1.11 1.10 -5.54
N LEU A 188 0.16 0.32 -6.07
CA LEU A 188 -1.22 0.34 -5.61
C LEU A 188 -1.43 -0.75 -4.55
N TRP A 189 -1.39 -0.37 -3.28
CA TRP A 189 -1.55 -1.29 -2.15
C TRP A 189 -2.92 -1.97 -2.19
N LYS A 190 -3.99 -1.17 -2.15
CA LYS A 190 -5.37 -1.66 -2.23
C LYS A 190 -6.13 -0.99 -3.37
N ILE A 191 -6.99 -1.79 -4.03
CA ILE A 191 -7.94 -1.31 -5.03
C ILE A 191 -9.27 -2.01 -4.84
N LYS A 192 -10.36 -1.23 -4.84
CA LYS A 192 -11.72 -1.73 -4.68
C LYS A 192 -12.64 -1.06 -5.69
N GLU A 193 -13.37 -1.87 -6.46
CA GLU A 193 -14.44 -1.36 -7.33
C GLU A 193 -15.62 -0.89 -6.48
N MET A 194 -16.00 0.38 -6.63
CA MET A 194 -17.10 1.00 -5.89
C MET A 194 -18.38 1.04 -6.71
N SER A 195 -18.26 1.27 -8.02
CA SER A 195 -19.37 1.27 -8.96
C SER A 195 -18.87 1.01 -10.38
N LYS A 196 -19.73 0.42 -11.21
CA LYS A 196 -19.44 0.13 -12.62
C LYS A 196 -20.68 0.26 -13.49
N SER A 197 -20.48 0.85 -14.66
CA SER A 197 -21.43 0.95 -15.76
C SER A 197 -20.72 0.68 -17.10
N ASP A 198 -21.44 0.74 -18.21
CA ASP A 198 -20.87 0.48 -19.54
C ASP A 198 -19.78 1.48 -19.95
N LEU A 199 -19.82 2.71 -19.43
CA LEU A 199 -18.94 3.81 -19.88
C LEU A 199 -18.13 4.43 -18.74
N GLU A 200 -18.28 3.93 -17.52
CA GLU A 200 -17.69 4.52 -16.32
C GLU A 200 -17.49 3.47 -15.23
N VAL A 201 -16.37 3.58 -14.52
CA VAL A 201 -16.07 2.82 -13.31
C VAL A 201 -15.47 3.74 -12.25
N THR A 202 -15.82 3.49 -10.99
CA THR A 202 -15.20 4.19 -9.84
C THR A 202 -14.43 3.18 -9.00
N TYR A 203 -13.18 3.50 -8.70
CA TYR A 203 -12.31 2.72 -7.82
C TYR A 203 -11.95 3.52 -6.58
N GLU A 204 -11.98 2.87 -5.42
CA GLU A 204 -11.29 3.33 -4.22
C GLU A 204 -9.87 2.74 -4.23
N ILE A 205 -8.88 3.59 -4.00
CA ILE A 205 -7.46 3.24 -4.07
C ILE A 205 -6.78 3.67 -2.78
N ILE A 206 -5.87 2.83 -2.29
CA ILE A 206 -4.95 3.14 -1.20
C ILE A 206 -3.51 2.94 -1.69
N SER A 207 -2.64 3.90 -1.41
CA SER A 207 -1.21 3.90 -1.79
C SER A 207 -0.40 4.84 -0.89
N SER A 208 0.90 4.94 -1.13
CA SER A 208 1.79 5.92 -0.49
C SER A 208 1.52 7.34 -0.97
N GLU A 209 1.61 8.32 -0.07
CA GLU A 209 1.60 9.73 -0.43
C GLU A 209 2.80 10.07 -1.34
N PHE A 210 3.91 9.37 -1.19
CA PHE A 210 5.09 9.51 -2.04
C PHE A 210 4.80 9.36 -3.53
N TRP A 211 3.88 8.46 -3.89
CA TRP A 211 3.55 8.18 -5.29
C TRP A 211 2.45 9.08 -5.82
N LEU A 212 1.41 9.31 -5.01
CA LEU A 212 0.14 9.87 -5.47
C LEU A 212 -0.22 11.20 -4.80
N GLY A 213 0.65 11.76 -3.96
CA GLY A 213 0.42 13.02 -3.24
C GLY A 213 0.11 14.20 -4.18
N ASP A 214 0.78 14.27 -5.32
CA ASP A 214 0.61 15.34 -6.32
C ASP A 214 -0.77 15.35 -6.99
N LEU A 215 -1.56 14.29 -6.81
CA LEU A 215 -2.89 14.17 -7.37
C LEU A 215 -3.98 14.88 -6.55
N GLU A 216 -3.70 15.34 -5.31
CA GLU A 216 -4.69 15.90 -4.37
C GLU A 216 -5.59 16.98 -4.98
N ASN A 217 -5.03 17.85 -5.83
CA ASN A 217 -5.75 18.96 -6.46
C ASN A 217 -5.78 18.85 -8.00
N ARG A 218 -5.61 17.65 -8.56
CA ARG A 218 -5.53 17.45 -10.00
C ARG A 218 -6.90 17.59 -10.65
N GLU A 219 -7.04 18.54 -11.58
CA GLU A 219 -8.22 18.67 -12.43
C GLU A 219 -8.40 17.43 -13.32
N PRO A 220 -9.64 17.11 -13.75
CA PRO A 220 -9.88 16.00 -14.66
C PRO A 220 -9.03 16.07 -15.92
N TYR A 221 -8.47 14.94 -16.32
CA TYR A 221 -7.52 14.88 -17.44
C TYR A 221 -7.80 13.68 -18.34
N GLU A 222 -7.34 13.78 -19.59
CA GLU A 222 -7.37 12.67 -20.52
C GLU A 222 -6.06 11.87 -20.44
N ALA A 223 -6.16 10.56 -20.41
CA ALA A 223 -5.02 9.66 -20.36
C ALA A 223 -5.25 8.42 -21.23
N GLN A 224 -4.14 7.77 -21.60
CA GLN A 224 -4.15 6.49 -22.31
C GLN A 224 -3.54 5.43 -21.43
N THR A 225 -4.01 4.20 -21.61
CA THR A 225 -3.44 3.03 -20.95
C THR A 225 -3.57 1.80 -21.84
N HIS A 226 -2.89 0.72 -21.48
CA HIS A 226 -2.97 -0.57 -22.16
C HIS A 226 -2.79 -1.70 -21.14
N ALA A 227 -3.24 -2.90 -21.52
CA ALA A 227 -2.98 -4.11 -20.75
C ALA A 227 -1.50 -4.52 -20.88
N ASP A 228 -1.00 -5.24 -19.88
CA ASP A 228 0.28 -5.93 -19.99
C ASP A 228 0.12 -7.14 -20.92
N LYS A 229 1.22 -7.56 -21.54
CA LYS A 229 1.23 -8.84 -22.24
C LYS A 229 1.16 -9.94 -21.19
N MET A 230 0.29 -10.93 -21.39
CA MET A 230 0.42 -12.19 -20.67
C MET A 230 1.78 -12.77 -21.06
N GLU A 231 2.63 -13.08 -20.09
CA GLU A 231 3.80 -13.91 -20.35
C GLU A 231 3.24 -15.24 -20.87
N ASP A 232 3.53 -15.56 -22.12
CA ASP A 232 3.34 -16.93 -22.59
C ASP A 232 4.27 -17.76 -21.70
N GLU A 233 3.69 -18.62 -20.85
CA GLU A 233 4.45 -19.62 -20.08
C GLU A 233 5.22 -20.48 -21.09
N GLU A 234 6.52 -20.25 -21.25
CA GLU A 234 7.45 -21.17 -21.92
C GLU A 234 7.88 -22.30 -20.98
#